data_AF-A0A7J8XBC9-F1
#
_entry.id   AF-A0A7J8XBC9-F1
#
_cell.length_a   1.000
_cell.length_b   1.000
_cell.length_c   1.000
_cell.angle_alpha   90.00
_cell.angle_beta   90.00
_cell.angle_gamma   90.00
#
_symmetry.space_group_name_H-M   'P 1'
#
loop_
_entity.id
_entity.type
_entity.pdbx_description
1 polymer ?
#
loop_
_entity_poly.entity_id
_entity_poly.type
_entity_poly.pdbx_seq_one_letter_code
_entity_poly.pdbx_strand_id
1 'polypeptide(L)'
;MAHDSIQLPCGGDGACMRCKVIPPTEETLTCSICAAPWHVGCLASKPETLASTLQWHCPDCSGDPLLPPSVATDGSSSELFVAIKAIEADESLTEKEKARKRQELVSGRVEEDGGNGKGESSVLDVLDESLNCSFCMQLPDRPVTTPCGHNFCLKCFQKWIGQGKRTCAKCRSTVPPKMASQPRINSTLVSVIRMAKLSKSNAAAGPLKVFHFIHNQDRPDKAFTTERAQKAGKANAASGKIFVTVPPDHFGPITAENDPDRNQGVLVGECWEDRLECRQWGAHLPHVAGIAGQSNYGAQSVALSGGYEDDEDHGEWFLYTGSGGRDLSGNKRTNKEQSFDQKFEKMNEALRVSCKKGYPVRVVRQVSSLDA
;
A
#
# COMPACT_ATOMS: atom_id res chain seq x y z
N MET A 1 29.12 3.98 34.74
CA MET A 1 28.46 3.54 33.49
C MET A 1 27.36 4.53 33.19
N ALA A 2 27.59 5.47 32.27
CA ALA A 2 26.60 6.48 31.93
C ALA A 2 25.51 5.83 31.07
N HIS A 3 24.27 5.85 31.53
CA HIS A 3 23.13 5.52 30.69
C HIS A 3 23.05 6.58 29.58
N ASP A 4 23.55 6.25 28.39
CA ASP A 4 23.30 7.05 27.20
C ASP A 4 21.80 7.21 27.05
N SER A 5 21.36 8.45 27.15
CA SER A 5 19.96 8.83 27.13
C SER A 5 19.40 8.54 25.75
N ILE A 6 18.73 7.40 25.57
CA ILE A 6 18.11 7.02 24.29
C ILE A 6 17.08 8.09 23.93
N GLN A 7 17.40 8.90 22.92
CA GLN A 7 16.51 9.92 22.39
C GLN A 7 15.62 9.26 21.32
N LEU A 8 14.30 9.36 21.48
CA LEU A 8 13.32 8.75 20.58
C LEU A 8 12.36 9.80 20.01
N PRO A 9 11.91 9.64 18.75
CA PRO A 9 10.93 10.52 18.11
C PRO A 9 9.52 10.31 18.67
N CYS A 10 8.55 11.02 18.12
CA CYS A 10 7.14 10.65 18.26
C CYS A 10 6.78 9.49 17.31
N GLY A 11 5.88 8.62 17.76
CA GLY A 11 5.37 7.47 17.03
C GLY A 11 4.40 7.87 15.91
N GLY A 12 3.93 6.88 15.16
CA GLY A 12 2.94 7.10 14.08
C GLY A 12 1.56 7.56 14.57
N ASP A 13 1.31 7.41 15.87
CA ASP A 13 0.16 7.92 16.62
C ASP A 13 0.36 9.36 17.13
N GLY A 14 1.51 9.98 16.86
CA GLY A 14 1.87 11.31 17.34
C GLY A 14 2.39 11.34 18.77
N ALA A 15 2.34 10.23 19.52
CA ALA A 15 2.81 10.18 20.91
C ALA A 15 4.34 10.13 20.99
N CYS A 16 4.95 10.93 21.85
CA CYS A 16 6.39 10.86 22.13
C CYS A 16 6.76 9.46 22.62
N MET A 17 7.68 8.78 21.94
CA MET A 17 8.03 7.41 22.31
C MET A 17 8.76 7.31 23.65
N ARG A 18 9.28 8.43 24.17
CA ARG A 18 9.97 8.54 25.47
C ARG A 18 9.00 8.76 26.63
N CYS A 19 8.20 9.84 26.60
CA CYS A 19 7.28 10.18 27.69
C CYS A 19 5.84 9.69 27.48
N LYS A 20 5.53 9.12 26.32
CA LYS A 20 4.19 8.60 25.93
C LYS A 20 3.09 9.66 25.85
N VAL A 21 3.44 10.94 25.94
CA VAL A 21 2.52 12.08 25.76
C VAL A 21 2.53 12.51 24.30
N ILE A 22 1.36 12.88 23.76
CA ILE A 22 1.26 13.56 22.47
C ILE A 22 1.63 15.03 22.70
N PRO A 23 2.81 15.49 22.25
CA PRO A 23 3.21 16.88 22.45
C PRO A 23 2.31 17.82 21.62
N PRO A 24 2.04 19.04 22.11
CA PRO A 24 1.42 20.07 21.28
C PRO A 24 2.34 20.43 20.09
N THR A 25 1.76 21.00 19.04
CA THR A 25 2.48 21.35 17.80
C THR A 25 3.67 22.27 18.08
N GLU A 26 3.51 23.23 19.00
CA GLU A 26 4.54 24.18 19.44
C GLU A 26 5.74 23.51 20.15
N GLU A 27 5.52 22.33 20.74
CA GLU A 27 6.56 21.53 21.41
C GLU A 27 7.05 20.37 20.53
N THR A 28 6.72 20.40 19.23
CA THR A 28 7.12 19.38 18.25
C THR A 28 8.10 19.94 17.23
N LEU A 29 9.29 19.33 17.14
CA LEU A 29 10.31 19.63 16.14
C LEU A 29 10.36 18.54 15.07
N THR A 30 10.42 18.96 13.80
CA THR A 30 10.53 18.04 12.67
C THR A 30 11.94 18.07 12.10
N CYS A 31 12.59 16.91 12.06
CA CYS A 31 13.92 16.80 11.47
C CYS A 31 13.92 17.15 9.97
N SER A 32 14.82 18.01 9.52
CA SER A 32 14.96 18.41 8.11
C SER A 32 15.35 17.26 7.16
N ILE A 33 16.02 16.20 7.64
CA ILE A 33 16.45 15.06 6.81
C ILE A 33 15.38 13.96 6.78
N CYS A 34 15.01 13.42 7.94
CA CYS A 34 14.09 12.27 8.00
C CYS A 34 12.62 12.64 8.15
N ALA A 35 12.30 13.93 8.32
CA ALA A 35 10.94 14.42 8.60
C ALA A 35 10.27 13.80 9.83
N ALA A 36 11.01 13.10 10.69
CA ALA A 36 10.47 12.54 11.92
C ALA A 36 10.13 13.68 12.91
N PRO A 37 8.95 13.65 13.55
CA PRO A 37 8.59 14.57 14.63
C PRO A 37 9.26 14.16 15.95
N TRP A 38 9.63 15.15 16.75
CA TRP A 38 10.31 14.99 18.03
C TRP A 38 9.71 15.92 19.07
N HIS A 39 9.51 15.40 20.26
CA HIS A 39 9.08 16.21 21.39
C HIS A 39 10.27 17.00 21.96
N VAL A 40 10.21 18.34 21.87
CA VAL A 40 11.24 19.28 22.33
C VAL A 40 11.64 19.04 23.79
N GLY A 41 10.66 18.80 24.66
CA GLY A 41 10.87 18.55 26.08
C GLY A 41 11.67 17.27 26.40
N CYS A 42 11.77 16.35 25.43
CA CYS A 42 12.46 15.06 25.58
C CYS A 42 13.83 15.00 24.89
N LEU A 43 14.24 16.07 24.21
CA LEU A 43 15.55 16.19 23.54
C LEU A 43 16.65 16.54 24.54
N ALA A 44 17.84 15.96 24.34
CA ALA A 44 19.01 16.28 25.15
C ALA A 44 19.60 17.66 24.80
N SER A 45 19.51 18.08 23.54
CA SER A 45 19.90 19.40 23.06
C SER A 45 18.73 20.08 22.37
N LYS A 46 18.30 21.22 22.91
CA LYS A 46 17.23 22.03 22.33
C LYS A 46 17.84 23.03 21.34
N PRO A 47 17.20 23.30 20.19
CA PRO A 47 17.60 24.39 19.32
C PRO A 47 17.50 25.73 20.09
N GLU A 48 18.56 26.53 20.04
CA GLU A 48 18.69 27.76 20.83
C GLU A 48 17.95 28.95 20.21
N THR A 49 17.59 28.86 18.92
CA THR A 49 16.94 29.95 18.18
C THR A 49 15.80 29.45 17.28
N LEU A 50 14.82 30.31 17.02
CA LEU A 50 13.74 30.04 16.05
C LEU A 50 14.28 29.74 14.63
N ALA A 51 15.43 30.32 14.24
CA ALA A 51 16.07 29.98 12.97
C ALA A 51 16.60 28.53 12.96
N SER A 52 17.15 28.08 14.10
CA SER A 52 17.70 26.73 14.24
C SER A 52 16.65 25.61 14.24
N THR A 53 15.37 25.92 14.50
CA THR A 53 14.27 24.94 14.44
C THR A 53 13.92 24.54 13.01
N LEU A 54 14.07 25.46 12.03
CA LEU A 54 13.73 25.22 10.63
C LEU A 54 14.70 24.25 9.95
N GLN A 55 15.96 24.27 10.35
CA GLN A 55 17.06 23.46 9.81
C GLN A 55 17.54 22.38 10.81
N TRP A 56 16.72 22.06 11.82
CA TRP A 56 17.10 21.14 12.87
C TRP A 56 17.26 19.70 12.37
N HIS A 57 18.36 19.07 12.76
CA HIS A 57 18.67 17.68 12.45
C HIS A 57 18.52 16.83 13.71
N CYS A 58 17.86 15.68 13.62
CA CYS A 58 17.69 14.82 14.79
C CYS A 58 19.01 14.11 15.15
N PRO A 59 19.16 13.59 16.38
CA PRO A 59 20.36 12.86 16.80
C PRO A 59 20.70 11.61 15.98
N ASP A 60 19.73 11.10 15.21
CA ASP A 60 19.91 9.95 14.31
C ASP A 60 20.39 10.36 12.90
N CYS A 61 20.09 11.60 12.50
CA CYS A 61 20.48 12.17 11.21
C CYS A 61 21.72 13.08 11.32
N SER A 62 22.02 13.59 12.51
CA SER A 62 23.21 14.36 12.83
C SER A 62 24.35 13.37 13.13
N GLY A 63 25.21 13.11 12.15
CA GLY A 63 26.50 12.49 12.45
C GLY A 63 27.38 13.45 13.25
N ASP A 64 28.32 12.92 14.04
CA ASP A 64 29.34 13.73 14.74
C ASP A 64 30.05 14.71 13.77
N PRO A 65 30.39 15.93 14.22
CA PRO A 65 30.79 17.02 13.35
C PRO A 65 32.24 16.85 12.89
N LEU A 66 32.41 16.33 11.67
CA LEU A 66 33.56 16.67 10.83
C LEU A 66 33.02 17.08 9.44
N LEU A 67 32.90 18.38 9.23
CA LEU A 67 32.78 19.07 7.91
C LEU A 67 33.96 18.68 6.98
N PRO A 68 33.99 18.98 5.66
CA PRO A 68 33.01 19.49 4.65
C PRO A 68 33.06 18.60 3.33
N PRO A 69 32.60 18.99 2.10
CA PRO A 69 32.01 20.26 1.65
C PRO A 69 30.59 20.21 1.08
N SER A 70 30.01 21.42 1.13
CA SER A 70 28.88 21.91 0.35
C SER A 70 28.93 21.38 -1.08
N VAL A 71 27.94 20.58 -1.44
CA VAL A 71 27.59 20.31 -2.82
C VAL A 71 26.27 21.00 -3.03
N ALA A 72 26.26 21.98 -3.95
CA ALA A 72 25.08 22.72 -4.35
C ALA A 72 23.93 21.77 -4.66
N THR A 73 22.89 21.82 -3.83
CA THR A 73 21.61 21.18 -4.12
C THR A 73 20.83 22.08 -5.07
N ASP A 74 20.33 21.48 -6.14
CA ASP A 74 19.43 22.09 -7.11
C ASP A 74 18.25 22.79 -6.39
N GLY A 75 18.26 24.14 -6.42
CA GLY A 75 17.51 25.01 -5.51
C GLY A 75 15.98 24.93 -5.65
N SER A 76 15.49 24.44 -6.78
CA SER A 76 14.07 24.40 -7.12
C SER A 76 13.25 23.49 -6.19
N SER A 77 13.82 22.36 -5.79
CA SER A 77 13.12 21.39 -4.92
C SER A 77 13.07 21.87 -3.46
N SER A 78 14.18 22.43 -2.95
CA SER A 78 14.30 22.94 -1.58
C SER A 78 13.35 24.11 -1.31
N GLU A 79 13.22 25.05 -2.25
CA GLU A 79 12.33 26.21 -2.12
C GLU A 79 10.85 25.82 -2.08
N LEU A 80 10.42 24.85 -2.89
CA LEU A 80 9.06 24.33 -2.86
C LEU A 80 8.74 23.65 -1.52
N PHE A 81 9.69 22.91 -0.95
CA PHE A 81 9.54 22.30 0.38
C PHE A 81 9.42 23.35 1.49
N VAL A 82 10.22 24.43 1.43
CA VAL A 82 10.13 25.55 2.38
C VAL A 82 8.77 26.22 2.27
N ALA A 83 8.27 26.46 1.05
CA ALA A 83 6.98 27.08 0.81
C ALA A 83 5.79 26.23 1.31
N ILE A 84 5.82 24.91 1.10
CA ILE A 84 4.77 24.00 1.59
C ILE A 84 4.78 23.95 3.13
N LYS A 85 5.97 23.88 3.74
CA LYS A 85 6.11 23.84 5.20
C LYS A 85 5.63 25.14 5.87
N ALA A 86 5.85 26.29 5.21
CA ALA A 86 5.33 27.57 5.68
C ALA A 86 3.79 27.65 5.65
N ILE A 87 3.13 27.06 4.65
CA ILE A 87 1.66 27.00 4.59
C ILE A 87 1.08 26.07 5.67
N GLU A 88 1.76 24.97 5.97
CA GLU A 88 1.28 24.03 6.99
C GLU A 88 1.38 24.61 8.40
N ALA A 89 2.40 25.43 8.64
CA ALA A 89 2.65 26.10 9.91
C ALA A 89 1.80 27.38 10.12
N ASP A 90 1.05 27.85 9.12
CA ASP A 90 0.22 29.05 9.22
C ASP A 90 -1.11 28.74 9.92
N GLU A 91 -1.20 29.08 11.21
CA GLU A 91 -2.38 28.85 12.06
C GLU A 91 -3.57 29.76 11.71
N SER A 92 -3.35 30.82 10.93
CA SER A 92 -4.42 31.72 10.47
C SER A 92 -5.25 31.12 9.32
N LEU A 93 -4.78 30.01 8.73
CA LEU A 93 -5.43 29.36 7.60
C LEU A 93 -6.24 28.16 8.04
N THR A 94 -7.45 28.05 7.52
CA THR A 94 -8.21 26.80 7.61
C THR A 94 -7.55 25.70 6.79
N GLU A 95 -7.77 24.44 7.15
CA GLU A 95 -7.21 23.29 6.39
C GLU A 95 -7.60 23.29 4.91
N LYS A 96 -8.77 23.84 4.58
CA LYS A 96 -9.23 24.03 3.21
C LYS A 96 -8.41 25.08 2.46
N GLU A 97 -8.03 26.17 3.12
CA GLU A 97 -7.19 27.23 2.54
C GLU A 97 -5.74 26.80 2.41
N LYS A 98 -5.20 26.06 3.39
CA LYS A 98 -3.90 25.40 3.27
C LYS A 98 -3.87 24.46 2.07
N ALA A 99 -4.93 23.65 1.88
CA ALA A 99 -5.05 22.77 0.73
C ALA A 99 -5.07 23.54 -0.60
N ARG A 100 -5.83 24.65 -0.67
CA ARG A 100 -5.88 25.52 -1.86
C ARG A 100 -4.53 26.15 -2.17
N LYS A 101 -3.86 26.76 -1.19
CA LYS A 101 -2.54 27.40 -1.38
C LYS A 101 -1.46 26.40 -1.78
N ARG A 102 -1.48 25.17 -1.21
CA ARG A 102 -0.59 24.07 -1.65
C ARG A 102 -0.83 23.69 -3.11
N GLN A 103 -2.10 23.62 -3.51
CA GLN A 103 -2.47 23.28 -4.88
C GLN A 103 -2.04 24.37 -5.87
N GLU A 104 -2.17 25.65 -5.49
CA GLU A 104 -1.72 26.82 -6.28
C GLU A 104 -0.20 26.85 -6.45
N LEU A 105 0.59 26.62 -5.38
CA LEU A 105 2.06 26.52 -5.45
C LEU A 105 2.54 25.42 -6.40
N VAL A 106 1.84 24.29 -6.44
CA VAL A 106 2.19 23.14 -7.28
C VAL A 106 1.74 23.34 -8.74
N SER A 107 0.79 24.24 -9.00
CA SER A 107 0.21 24.46 -10.34
C SER A 107 0.74 25.70 -11.08
N GLY A 108 1.64 26.49 -10.46
CA GLY A 108 2.46 27.50 -11.14
C GLY A 108 1.68 28.51 -11.98
N ARG A 109 1.13 29.56 -11.37
CA ARG A 109 0.76 30.79 -12.09
C ARG A 109 1.82 31.86 -11.84
N VAL A 110 2.63 32.14 -12.86
CA VAL A 110 3.23 33.46 -13.03
C VAL A 110 2.28 34.22 -13.94
N GLU A 111 1.69 35.31 -13.45
CA GLU A 111 1.08 36.29 -14.32
C GLU A 111 2.21 37.08 -14.97
N GLU A 112 2.43 36.90 -16.28
CA GLU A 112 2.97 37.93 -17.17
C GLU A 112 2.81 37.54 -18.65
N ASP A 113 2.89 38.56 -19.48
CA ASP A 113 2.20 38.81 -20.74
C ASP A 113 2.76 38.07 -22.00
N GLY A 114 1.87 37.89 -22.98
CA GLY A 114 2.09 37.60 -24.41
C GLY A 114 3.34 36.84 -24.88
N GLY A 115 3.16 35.58 -25.35
CA GLY A 115 4.16 34.93 -26.21
C GLY A 115 3.84 33.48 -26.58
N ASN A 116 3.50 33.24 -27.85
CA ASN A 116 3.21 31.93 -28.44
C ASN A 116 4.46 31.04 -28.51
N GLY A 117 4.46 29.90 -27.80
CA GLY A 117 5.52 28.89 -27.86
C GLY A 117 5.04 27.50 -27.41
N LYS A 118 4.94 26.56 -28.36
CA LYS A 118 4.68 25.13 -28.11
C LYS A 118 5.83 24.52 -27.29
N GLY A 119 5.50 24.03 -26.11
CA GLY A 119 6.39 23.26 -25.25
C GLY A 119 5.76 23.06 -23.88
N GLU A 120 4.83 22.12 -23.75
CA GLU A 120 4.28 21.70 -22.46
C GLU A 120 5.35 20.96 -21.66
N SER A 121 6.26 21.71 -21.04
CA SER A 121 7.13 21.19 -19.97
C SER A 121 6.31 21.23 -18.68
N SER A 122 5.79 20.08 -18.26
CA SER A 122 5.10 20.00 -16.98
C SER A 122 6.14 20.03 -15.86
N VAL A 123 5.87 20.75 -14.78
CA VAL A 123 6.73 20.74 -13.56
C VAL A 123 6.97 19.30 -13.04
N LEU A 124 6.14 18.33 -13.47
CA LEU A 124 6.27 16.92 -13.18
C LEU A 124 7.42 16.24 -13.94
N ASP A 125 7.80 16.69 -15.14
CA ASP A 125 8.97 16.15 -15.86
C ASP A 125 10.28 16.52 -15.15
N VAL A 126 10.28 17.63 -14.41
CA VAL A 126 11.40 18.07 -13.54
C VAL A 126 11.46 17.25 -12.23
N LEU A 127 10.33 16.75 -11.74
CA LEU A 127 10.24 15.95 -10.51
C LEU A 127 10.43 14.45 -10.76
N ASP A 128 10.05 13.93 -11.94
CA ASP A 128 10.14 12.50 -12.27
C ASP A 128 11.59 12.05 -12.38
N GLU A 129 12.54 12.89 -12.82
CA GLU A 129 13.96 12.48 -12.93
C GLU A 129 14.77 12.76 -11.65
N SER A 130 14.47 13.84 -10.93
CA SER A 130 15.26 14.29 -9.77
C SER A 130 15.03 13.44 -8.51
N LEU A 131 13.84 12.86 -8.34
CA LEU A 131 13.45 12.11 -7.14
C LEU A 131 13.50 10.59 -7.28
N ASN A 132 13.85 10.05 -8.46
CA ASN A 132 13.86 8.61 -8.69
C ASN A 132 14.88 7.87 -7.82
N CYS A 133 14.46 6.73 -7.29
CA CYS A 133 15.34 5.82 -6.57
C CYS A 133 16.39 5.27 -7.53
N SER A 134 17.68 5.50 -7.27
CA SER A 134 18.78 5.08 -8.15
C SER A 134 18.98 3.57 -8.29
N PHE A 135 18.26 2.77 -7.50
CA PHE A 135 18.31 1.31 -7.57
C PHE A 135 17.24 0.72 -8.49
N CYS A 136 15.99 1.21 -8.36
CA CYS A 136 14.88 0.69 -9.14
C CYS A 136 14.47 1.61 -10.29
N MET A 137 15.07 2.80 -10.38
CA MET A 137 14.79 3.83 -11.40
C MET A 137 13.31 4.20 -11.44
N GLN A 138 12.65 4.23 -10.28
CA GLN A 138 11.23 4.57 -10.12
C GLN A 138 11.07 5.54 -8.95
N LEU A 139 9.93 6.23 -8.90
CA LEU A 139 9.54 7.05 -7.75
C LEU A 139 9.61 6.20 -6.46
N PRO A 140 10.36 6.64 -5.43
CA PRO A 140 10.59 5.84 -4.24
C PRO A 140 9.31 5.39 -3.53
N ASP A 141 9.18 4.09 -3.27
CA ASP A 141 8.17 3.54 -2.37
C ASP A 141 8.74 3.49 -0.95
N ARG A 142 8.01 4.10 0.01
CA ARG A 142 8.47 4.34 1.39
C ARG A 142 9.89 4.93 1.41
N PRO A 143 10.10 6.15 0.90
CA PRO A 143 11.42 6.76 0.76
C PRO A 143 12.18 6.87 2.08
N VAL A 144 13.48 6.57 2.03
CA VAL A 144 14.48 6.89 3.05
C VAL A 144 15.37 7.99 2.48
N THR A 145 15.47 9.11 3.18
CA THR A 145 16.32 10.25 2.80
C THR A 145 17.64 10.16 3.56
N THR A 146 18.73 10.08 2.80
CA THR A 146 20.10 10.09 3.35
C THR A 146 20.52 11.52 3.74
N PRO A 147 21.54 11.72 4.61
CA PRO A 147 21.98 13.06 5.00
C PRO A 147 22.50 13.91 3.83
N CYS A 148 22.96 13.27 2.76
CA CYS A 148 23.31 13.94 1.51
C CYS A 148 22.10 14.33 0.63
N GLY A 149 20.86 14.21 1.15
CA GLY A 149 19.63 14.60 0.45
C GLY A 149 19.08 13.57 -0.55
N HIS A 150 19.81 12.49 -0.84
CA HIS A 150 19.37 11.47 -1.78
C HIS A 150 18.32 10.54 -1.19
N ASN A 151 17.34 10.18 -2.02
CA ASN A 151 16.14 9.43 -1.65
C ASN A 151 16.14 8.03 -2.30
N PHE A 152 15.86 7.00 -1.51
CA PHE A 152 15.81 5.61 -1.97
C PHE A 152 14.57 4.90 -1.41
N CYS A 153 14.03 3.91 -2.10
CA CYS A 153 13.01 3.04 -1.48
C CYS A 153 13.59 2.39 -0.23
N LEU A 154 12.79 2.23 0.83
CA LEU A 154 13.23 1.55 2.06
C LEU A 154 13.89 0.19 1.77
N LYS A 155 13.25 -0.62 0.93
CA LYS A 155 13.76 -1.94 0.53
C LYS A 155 15.10 -1.85 -0.21
N CYS A 156 15.26 -0.86 -1.08
CA CYS A 156 16.49 -0.65 -1.85
C CYS A 156 17.64 -0.18 -0.94
N PHE A 157 17.36 0.74 -0.03
CA PHE A 157 18.32 1.20 0.97
C PHE A 157 18.76 0.05 1.90
N GLN A 158 17.82 -0.73 2.42
CA GLN A 158 18.13 -1.89 3.28
C GLN A 158 18.97 -2.94 2.56
N LYS A 159 18.69 -3.22 1.28
CA LYS A 159 19.49 -4.13 0.46
C LYS A 159 20.93 -3.65 0.33
N TRP A 160 21.13 -2.35 0.12
CA TRP A 160 22.46 -1.75 -0.01
C TRP A 160 23.27 -1.81 1.30
N ILE A 161 22.66 -1.43 2.42
CA ILE A 161 23.30 -1.53 3.73
C ILE A 161 23.59 -3.00 4.11
N GLY A 162 22.68 -3.92 3.78
CA GLY A 162 22.83 -5.36 4.01
C GLY A 162 24.03 -5.99 3.29
N GLN A 163 24.55 -5.35 2.24
CA GLN A 163 25.79 -5.73 1.56
C GLN A 163 27.05 -5.19 2.26
N GLY A 164 26.92 -4.66 3.48
CA GLY A 164 28.01 -4.05 4.24
C GLY A 164 28.41 -2.66 3.77
N LYS A 165 27.67 -2.05 2.83
CA LYS A 165 27.97 -0.71 2.33
C LYS A 165 27.47 0.34 3.31
N ARG A 166 28.30 1.32 3.66
CA ARG A 166 27.99 2.41 4.60
C ARG A 166 28.03 3.79 3.95
N THR A 167 27.73 3.84 2.65
CA THR A 167 27.78 5.06 1.83
C THR A 167 26.49 5.22 1.03
N CYS A 168 26.18 6.42 0.59
CA CYS A 168 25.05 6.69 -0.30
C CYS A 168 25.34 6.06 -1.67
N ALA A 169 24.38 5.36 -2.27
CA ALA A 169 24.59 4.71 -3.56
C ALA A 169 24.68 5.68 -4.73
N LYS A 170 24.19 6.93 -4.59
CA LYS A 170 24.23 7.95 -5.63
C LYS A 170 25.52 8.79 -5.58
N CYS A 171 25.89 9.31 -4.42
CA CYS A 171 27.04 10.22 -4.28
C CYS A 171 28.18 9.70 -3.39
N ARG A 172 28.07 8.49 -2.84
CA ARG A 172 29.08 7.83 -1.98
C ARG A 172 29.35 8.52 -0.63
N SER A 173 28.62 9.57 -0.26
CA SER A 173 28.69 10.19 1.08
C SER A 173 28.40 9.18 2.19
N THR A 174 29.07 9.30 3.33
CA THR A 174 28.93 8.37 4.46
C THR A 174 27.51 8.36 5.01
N VAL A 175 26.98 7.17 5.26
CA VAL A 175 25.69 6.95 5.92
C VAL A 175 25.94 6.68 7.40
N PRO A 176 25.32 7.46 8.32
CA PRO A 176 25.49 7.29 9.75
C PRO A 176 25.15 5.87 10.22
N PRO A 177 25.92 5.27 11.15
CA PRO A 177 25.67 3.91 11.63
C PRO A 177 24.29 3.67 12.20
N LYS A 178 23.73 4.65 12.94
CA LYS A 178 22.37 4.58 13.49
C LYS A 178 21.30 4.55 12.40
N MET A 179 21.49 5.31 11.34
CA MET A 179 20.59 5.30 10.18
C MET A 179 20.69 4.00 9.38
N ALA A 180 21.88 3.41 9.31
CA ALA A 180 22.09 2.12 8.65
C ALA A 180 21.37 0.99 9.39
N SER A 181 21.36 0.99 10.73
CA SER A 181 20.63 -0.01 11.53
C SER A 181 19.13 0.26 11.61
N GLN A 182 18.70 1.52 11.64
CA GLN A 182 17.29 1.89 11.77
C GLN A 182 16.88 2.98 10.76
N PRO A 183 16.71 2.62 9.47
CA PRO A 183 16.30 3.57 8.44
C PRO A 183 14.88 4.07 8.70
N ARG A 184 14.69 5.38 8.59
CA ARG A 184 13.39 6.04 8.76
C ARG A 184 12.79 6.44 7.43
N ILE A 185 11.47 6.34 7.37
CA ILE A 185 10.70 6.71 6.19
C ILE A 185 10.41 8.22 6.27
N ASN A 186 10.74 8.93 5.21
CA ASN A 186 10.39 10.32 5.03
C ASN A 186 8.90 10.43 4.67
N SER A 187 8.06 10.63 5.68
CA SER A 187 6.60 10.73 5.55
C SER A 187 6.16 11.92 4.69
N THR A 188 6.90 13.03 4.72
CA THR A 188 6.65 14.19 3.85
C THR A 188 6.84 13.81 2.39
N LEU A 189 7.92 13.09 2.06
CA LEU A 189 8.16 12.64 0.69
C LEU A 189 7.13 11.59 0.24
N VAL A 190 6.62 10.75 1.16
CA VAL A 190 5.44 9.89 0.90
C VAL A 190 4.22 10.72 0.49
N SER A 191 3.92 11.79 1.24
CA SER A 191 2.79 12.68 0.95
C SER A 191 2.95 13.39 -0.39
N VAL A 192 4.14 13.93 -0.68
CA VAL A 192 4.45 14.61 -1.96
C VAL A 192 4.34 13.64 -3.14
N ILE A 193 4.95 12.45 -3.06
CA ILE A 193 4.84 11.43 -4.12
C ILE A 193 3.38 11.01 -4.32
N ARG A 194 2.59 10.89 -3.25
CA ARG A 194 1.16 10.59 -3.33
C ARG A 194 0.40 11.72 -4.03
N MET A 195 0.63 12.98 -3.66
CA MET A 195 0.00 14.14 -4.28
C MET A 195 0.36 14.24 -5.78
N ALA A 196 1.63 14.03 -6.14
CA ALA A 196 2.07 14.02 -7.54
C ALA A 196 1.42 12.89 -8.36
N LYS A 197 1.28 11.68 -7.80
CA LYS A 197 0.58 10.55 -8.45
C LYS A 197 -0.91 10.84 -8.67
N LEU A 198 -1.56 11.57 -7.76
CA LEU A 198 -2.96 11.98 -7.92
C LEU A 198 -3.11 13.03 -9.03
N SER A 199 -2.17 13.96 -9.18
CA SER A 199 -2.17 14.94 -10.28
C SER A 199 -1.95 14.29 -11.66
N LYS A 200 -1.09 13.26 -11.77
CA LYS A 200 -0.90 12.47 -13.00
C LYS A 200 -2.16 11.71 -13.43
N SER A 201 -3.05 11.42 -12.47
CA SER A 201 -4.35 10.79 -12.72
C SER A 201 -5.39 11.79 -13.25
N ASN A 202 -5.23 13.09 -12.97
CA ASN A 202 -6.17 14.15 -13.41
C ASN A 202 -5.89 14.68 -14.83
N ALA A 203 -4.68 14.49 -15.38
CA ALA A 203 -4.39 14.84 -16.78
C ALA A 203 -4.98 13.85 -17.80
N ALA A 204 -5.49 12.70 -17.33
CA ALA A 204 -6.14 11.68 -18.17
C ALA A 204 -7.55 11.29 -17.66
N ALA A 205 -8.21 12.15 -16.88
CA ALA A 205 -9.48 11.81 -16.25
C ALA A 205 -10.67 12.50 -16.94
N GLY A 206 -11.51 11.67 -17.58
CA GLY A 206 -12.96 11.89 -17.53
C GLY A 206 -13.46 11.96 -16.07
N PRO A 207 -14.78 12.09 -15.84
CA PRO A 207 -15.33 12.44 -14.53
C PRO A 207 -14.77 11.55 -13.40
N LEU A 208 -14.45 12.20 -12.27
CA LEU A 208 -13.94 11.57 -11.04
C LEU A 208 -14.68 10.27 -10.78
N LYS A 209 -13.96 9.12 -10.81
CA LYS A 209 -14.52 7.85 -10.35
C LYS A 209 -14.70 7.95 -8.84
N VAL A 210 -15.88 8.42 -8.42
CA VAL A 210 -16.34 8.27 -7.04
C VAL A 210 -16.48 6.78 -6.78
N PHE A 211 -15.53 6.21 -6.05
CA PHE A 211 -15.62 4.84 -5.54
C PHE A 211 -16.68 4.83 -4.44
N HIS A 212 -17.88 4.40 -4.79
CA HIS A 212 -18.94 4.18 -3.81
C HIS A 212 -18.58 2.92 -3.02
N PHE A 213 -18.08 3.09 -1.80
CA PHE A 213 -17.86 1.99 -0.88
C PHE A 213 -19.15 1.73 -0.10
N ILE A 214 -19.74 0.54 -0.32
CA ILE A 214 -20.91 0.08 0.41
C ILE A 214 -20.42 -0.80 1.55
N HIS A 215 -20.69 -0.40 2.79
CA HIS A 215 -20.37 -1.23 3.96
C HIS A 215 -21.17 -2.53 3.92
N ASN A 216 -20.66 -3.60 4.53
CA ASN A 216 -21.27 -4.92 4.41
C ASN A 216 -22.74 -4.96 4.90
N GLN A 217 -23.05 -4.26 6.00
CA GLN A 217 -24.39 -4.15 6.55
C GLN A 217 -25.39 -3.41 5.66
N ASP A 218 -24.89 -2.56 4.74
CA ASP A 218 -25.72 -1.81 3.80
C ASP A 218 -25.92 -2.58 2.48
N ARG A 219 -25.35 -3.78 2.37
CA ARG A 219 -25.54 -4.65 1.20
C ARG A 219 -26.86 -5.41 1.33
N PRO A 220 -27.58 -5.64 0.21
CA PRO A 220 -28.74 -6.51 0.22
C PRO A 220 -28.34 -7.96 0.54
N ASP A 221 -29.29 -8.74 1.06
CA ASP A 221 -29.08 -10.15 1.41
C ASP A 221 -28.80 -11.05 0.21
N LYS A 222 -29.16 -10.62 -1.01
CA LYS A 222 -28.90 -11.35 -2.24
C LYS A 222 -27.92 -10.61 -3.14
N ALA A 223 -27.33 -11.33 -4.08
CA ALA A 223 -26.57 -10.73 -5.17
C ALA A 223 -27.42 -9.69 -5.92
N PHE A 224 -26.79 -8.58 -6.31
CA PHE A 224 -27.47 -7.45 -6.92
C PHE A 224 -26.71 -6.90 -8.12
N THR A 225 -27.40 -6.31 -9.07
CA THR A 225 -26.81 -5.58 -10.20
C THR A 225 -26.95 -4.08 -10.00
N THR A 226 -26.06 -3.32 -10.62
CA THR A 226 -26.18 -1.85 -10.69
C THR A 226 -26.72 -1.45 -12.06
N GLU A 227 -27.19 -0.21 -12.20
CA GLU A 227 -27.58 0.37 -13.49
C GLU A 227 -26.49 0.32 -14.56
N ARG A 228 -25.21 0.17 -14.16
CA ARG A 228 -24.06 0.00 -15.07
C ARG A 228 -23.92 -1.41 -15.65
N ALA A 229 -24.73 -2.37 -15.20
CA ALA A 229 -24.67 -3.75 -15.68
C ALA A 229 -25.08 -3.79 -17.15
N GLN A 230 -24.19 -4.29 -18.00
CA GLN A 230 -24.42 -4.39 -19.44
C GLN A 230 -25.09 -5.71 -19.83
N LYS A 231 -25.00 -6.73 -18.97
CA LYS A 231 -25.60 -8.05 -19.16
C LYS A 231 -26.64 -8.31 -18.08
N ALA A 232 -27.75 -8.91 -18.51
CA ALA A 232 -28.79 -9.39 -17.63
C ALA A 232 -28.31 -10.56 -16.76
N GLY A 233 -29.06 -10.85 -15.70
CA GLY A 233 -28.75 -11.92 -14.74
C GLY A 233 -27.51 -11.63 -13.90
N LYS A 234 -26.84 -12.69 -13.43
CA LYS A 234 -25.75 -12.59 -12.44
C LYS A 234 -24.36 -12.34 -13.05
N ALA A 235 -24.24 -12.23 -14.38
CA ALA A 235 -22.96 -12.05 -15.07
C ALA A 235 -22.21 -10.75 -14.71
N ASN A 236 -22.96 -9.70 -14.34
CA ASN A 236 -22.41 -8.44 -13.84
C ASN A 236 -22.87 -8.12 -12.41
N ALA A 237 -23.36 -9.12 -11.68
CA ALA A 237 -23.81 -8.94 -10.32
C ALA A 237 -22.63 -8.77 -9.34
N ALA A 238 -22.86 -7.95 -8.34
CA ALA A 238 -22.05 -7.89 -7.13
C ALA A 238 -22.62 -8.85 -6.09
N SER A 239 -21.73 -9.36 -5.22
CA SER A 239 -22.14 -10.16 -4.06
C SER A 239 -22.89 -9.29 -3.06
N GLY A 240 -23.93 -9.87 -2.46
CA GLY A 240 -24.70 -9.28 -1.37
C GLY A 240 -23.91 -9.22 -0.06
N LYS A 241 -24.65 -9.11 1.05
CA LYS A 241 -24.12 -9.11 2.41
C LYS A 241 -23.36 -10.40 2.69
N ILE A 242 -22.15 -10.28 3.23
CA ILE A 242 -21.42 -11.40 3.83
C ILE A 242 -22.05 -11.67 5.20
N PHE A 243 -22.51 -12.91 5.42
CA PHE A 243 -23.20 -13.32 6.64
C PHE A 243 -22.26 -13.78 7.74
N VAL A 244 -21.02 -14.12 7.39
CA VAL A 244 -20.01 -14.63 8.32
C VAL A 244 -18.97 -13.57 8.68
N THR A 245 -18.37 -13.69 9.85
CA THR A 245 -17.39 -12.70 10.36
C THR A 245 -15.93 -13.13 10.20
N VAL A 246 -15.68 -14.32 9.62
CA VAL A 246 -14.31 -14.79 9.38
C VAL A 246 -13.54 -13.82 8.47
N PRO A 247 -12.24 -13.60 8.74
CA PRO A 247 -11.42 -12.79 7.87
C PRO A 247 -11.19 -13.49 6.51
N PRO A 248 -10.87 -12.75 5.44
CA PRO A 248 -10.73 -13.34 4.10
C PRO A 248 -9.64 -14.41 3.96
N ASP A 249 -8.68 -14.41 4.87
CA ASP A 249 -7.54 -15.32 4.94
C ASP A 249 -7.72 -16.46 5.97
N HIS A 250 -8.93 -16.62 6.52
CA HIS A 250 -9.30 -17.67 7.47
C HIS A 250 -9.13 -19.09 6.91
N PHE A 251 -8.36 -19.92 7.61
CA PHE A 251 -8.20 -21.35 7.32
C PHE A 251 -9.20 -22.19 8.11
N GLY A 252 -9.61 -23.32 7.52
CA GLY A 252 -10.45 -24.30 8.21
C GLY A 252 -11.94 -23.97 8.16
N PRO A 253 -12.76 -24.67 8.97
CA PRO A 253 -14.22 -24.52 8.97
C PRO A 253 -14.66 -23.14 9.49
N ILE A 254 -15.86 -22.73 9.09
CA ILE A 254 -16.51 -21.52 9.61
C ILE A 254 -17.42 -21.97 10.76
N THR A 255 -17.00 -21.68 11.98
CA THR A 255 -17.64 -22.11 13.22
C THR A 255 -18.82 -21.21 13.61
N ALA A 256 -19.66 -21.68 14.54
CA ALA A 256 -20.84 -20.97 15.03
C ALA A 256 -20.55 -19.55 15.53
N GLU A 257 -19.41 -19.34 16.18
CA GLU A 257 -18.97 -18.01 16.65
C GLU A 257 -18.77 -16.99 15.52
N ASN A 258 -18.60 -17.46 14.28
CA ASN A 258 -18.43 -16.64 13.10
C ASN A 258 -19.70 -16.50 12.26
N ASP A 259 -20.83 -17.02 12.75
CA ASP A 259 -22.16 -16.94 12.14
C ASP A 259 -23.10 -16.24 13.14
N PRO A 260 -23.05 -14.90 13.23
CA PRO A 260 -23.73 -14.13 14.28
C PRO A 260 -25.25 -14.26 14.23
N ASP A 261 -25.82 -14.56 13.06
CA ASP A 261 -27.26 -14.59 12.85
C ASP A 261 -27.84 -15.99 13.15
N ARG A 262 -27.19 -17.08 12.69
CA ARG A 262 -27.70 -18.45 12.90
C ARG A 262 -27.05 -19.17 14.09
N ASN A 263 -25.87 -18.72 14.53
CA ASN A 263 -25.05 -19.36 15.55
C ASN A 263 -24.82 -20.87 15.30
N GLN A 264 -24.64 -21.23 14.03
CA GLN A 264 -24.48 -22.61 13.58
C GLN A 264 -23.14 -22.83 12.88
N GLY A 265 -22.64 -21.80 12.18
CA GLY A 265 -21.48 -21.91 11.32
C GLY A 265 -21.91 -22.40 9.93
N VAL A 266 -20.94 -22.72 9.09
CA VAL A 266 -21.21 -23.35 7.79
C VAL A 266 -20.97 -24.84 7.92
N LEU A 267 -22.05 -25.63 7.83
CA LEU A 267 -21.99 -27.07 7.95
C LEU A 267 -21.59 -27.75 6.63
N VAL A 268 -20.96 -28.92 6.75
CA VAL A 268 -20.72 -29.80 5.61
C VAL A 268 -22.05 -30.24 5.03
N GLY A 269 -22.20 -30.10 3.71
CA GLY A 269 -23.45 -30.42 3.00
C GLY A 269 -24.39 -29.23 2.81
N GLU A 270 -24.06 -28.03 3.33
CA GLU A 270 -24.79 -26.82 2.94
C GLU A 270 -24.61 -26.53 1.44
N CYS A 271 -25.72 -26.23 0.79
CA CYS A 271 -25.80 -25.94 -0.63
C CYS A 271 -26.22 -24.49 -0.86
N TRP A 272 -25.67 -23.89 -1.91
CA TRP A 272 -25.96 -22.52 -2.32
C TRP A 272 -26.28 -22.48 -3.81
N GLU A 273 -27.11 -21.54 -4.23
CA GLU A 273 -27.57 -21.47 -5.63
C GLU A 273 -26.39 -21.20 -6.58
N ASP A 274 -25.42 -20.40 -6.14
CA ASP A 274 -24.29 -20.00 -6.97
C ASP A 274 -23.04 -19.57 -6.18
N ARG A 275 -22.01 -19.18 -6.94
CA ARG A 275 -20.71 -18.72 -6.43
C ARG A 275 -20.77 -17.40 -5.65
N LEU A 276 -21.77 -16.56 -5.87
CA LEU A 276 -21.96 -15.33 -5.10
C LEU A 276 -22.54 -15.64 -3.72
N GLU A 277 -23.46 -16.60 -3.61
CA GLU A 277 -23.96 -17.08 -2.32
C GLU A 277 -22.90 -17.85 -1.53
N CYS A 278 -22.09 -18.71 -2.19
CA CYS A 278 -20.92 -19.34 -1.56
C CYS A 278 -19.96 -18.30 -0.96
N ARG A 279 -19.82 -17.15 -1.62
CA ARG A 279 -19.02 -16.02 -1.14
C ARG A 279 -19.66 -15.37 0.08
N GLN A 280 -20.98 -15.17 0.09
CA GLN A 280 -21.70 -14.55 1.22
C GLN A 280 -21.52 -15.34 2.52
N TRP A 281 -21.39 -16.66 2.42
CA TRP A 281 -21.12 -17.55 3.54
C TRP A 281 -19.62 -17.81 3.80
N GLY A 282 -18.72 -17.14 3.09
CA GLY A 282 -17.26 -17.28 3.29
C GLY A 282 -16.67 -18.65 2.92
N ALA A 283 -17.51 -19.59 2.48
CA ALA A 283 -17.10 -20.94 2.07
C ALA A 283 -16.04 -20.86 0.96
N HIS A 284 -16.29 -19.99 -0.03
CA HIS A 284 -15.33 -19.67 -1.09
C HIS A 284 -15.53 -18.23 -1.61
N LEU A 285 -14.57 -17.34 -1.35
CA LEU A 285 -14.71 -15.90 -1.60
C LEU A 285 -14.59 -15.44 -3.06
N PRO A 286 -13.73 -16.04 -3.91
CA PRO A 286 -13.71 -15.70 -5.33
C PRO A 286 -15.01 -16.08 -6.02
N HIS A 287 -15.54 -15.19 -6.86
CA HIS A 287 -16.75 -15.46 -7.65
C HIS A 287 -16.51 -16.22 -8.97
N VAL A 288 -15.25 -16.36 -9.39
CA VAL A 288 -14.86 -16.95 -10.69
C VAL A 288 -13.68 -17.91 -10.52
N ALA A 289 -12.57 -17.44 -9.92
CA ALA A 289 -11.37 -18.26 -9.75
C ALA A 289 -11.67 -19.54 -8.97
N GLY A 290 -11.03 -20.66 -9.35
CA GLY A 290 -11.22 -21.93 -8.66
C GLY A 290 -10.51 -22.01 -7.30
N ILE A 291 -9.46 -21.22 -7.08
CA ILE A 291 -8.63 -21.24 -5.87
C ILE A 291 -8.74 -19.88 -5.17
N ALA A 292 -8.96 -19.90 -3.85
CA ALA A 292 -8.82 -18.75 -2.97
C ALA A 292 -7.53 -18.88 -2.16
N GLY A 293 -6.62 -17.91 -2.25
CA GLY A 293 -5.33 -17.98 -1.56
C GLY A 293 -4.43 -16.78 -1.76
N GLN A 294 -3.31 -16.78 -1.04
CA GLN A 294 -2.17 -15.90 -1.31
C GLN A 294 -0.89 -16.72 -1.36
N SER A 295 -0.01 -16.46 -2.33
CA SER A 295 1.19 -17.27 -2.61
C SER A 295 2.18 -17.32 -1.46
N ASN A 296 2.18 -16.33 -0.57
CA ASN A 296 3.05 -16.27 0.60
C ASN A 296 2.38 -16.74 1.89
N TYR A 297 1.08 -17.09 1.85
CA TYR A 297 0.30 -17.40 3.04
C TYR A 297 -0.27 -18.82 2.99
N GLY A 298 -0.98 -19.17 1.91
CA GLY A 298 -1.66 -20.45 1.71
C GLY A 298 -2.98 -20.27 0.97
N ALA A 299 -3.60 -21.37 0.56
CA ALA A 299 -4.94 -21.42 0.00
C ALA A 299 -5.98 -21.76 1.08
N GLN A 300 -7.03 -20.95 1.19
CA GLN A 300 -8.12 -21.14 2.16
C GLN A 300 -9.22 -22.07 1.62
N SER A 301 -9.48 -22.02 0.31
CA SER A 301 -10.54 -22.84 -0.30
C SER A 301 -10.32 -23.10 -1.80
N VAL A 302 -10.93 -24.17 -2.30
CA VAL A 302 -11.02 -24.51 -3.72
C VAL A 302 -12.46 -24.81 -4.13
N ALA A 303 -12.77 -24.56 -5.39
CA ALA A 303 -14.03 -24.90 -6.03
C ALA A 303 -13.80 -25.94 -7.14
N LEU A 304 -14.49 -27.08 -7.04
CA LEU A 304 -14.58 -28.13 -8.06
C LEU A 304 -15.80 -27.84 -8.94
N SER A 305 -15.58 -27.39 -10.18
CA SER A 305 -16.64 -26.92 -11.08
C SER A 305 -16.51 -27.45 -12.52
N GLY A 306 -15.74 -28.52 -12.73
CA GLY A 306 -15.57 -29.17 -14.04
C GLY A 306 -14.91 -28.29 -15.10
N GLY A 307 -14.04 -27.37 -14.69
CA GLY A 307 -13.41 -26.38 -15.57
C GLY A 307 -12.06 -26.81 -16.15
N TYR A 308 -11.56 -27.98 -15.76
CA TYR A 308 -10.29 -28.55 -16.16
C TYR A 308 -10.48 -30.03 -16.47
N GLU A 309 -9.90 -30.49 -17.58
CA GLU A 309 -10.05 -31.87 -18.06
C GLU A 309 -9.27 -32.87 -17.22
N ASP A 310 -8.21 -32.40 -16.55
CA ASP A 310 -7.36 -33.22 -15.67
C ASP A 310 -7.92 -33.35 -14.24
N ASP A 311 -9.07 -32.74 -13.94
CA ASP A 311 -9.73 -32.89 -12.64
C ASP A 311 -10.40 -34.28 -12.53
N GLU A 312 -10.17 -34.97 -11.41
CA GLU A 312 -10.83 -36.24 -11.07
C GLU A 312 -11.45 -36.13 -9.67
N ASP A 313 -12.73 -36.48 -9.48
CA ASP A 313 -13.38 -36.47 -8.16
C ASP A 313 -13.80 -37.88 -7.74
N HIS A 314 -13.22 -38.36 -6.62
CA HIS A 314 -13.48 -39.68 -6.03
C HIS A 314 -14.15 -39.55 -4.66
N GLY A 315 -14.73 -38.38 -4.35
CA GLY A 315 -15.44 -38.11 -3.11
C GLY A 315 -14.50 -37.80 -1.93
N GLU A 316 -13.90 -38.83 -1.33
CA GLU A 316 -12.98 -38.67 -0.19
C GLU A 316 -11.67 -37.96 -0.59
N TRP A 317 -11.25 -38.15 -1.83
CA TRP A 317 -10.09 -37.50 -2.43
C TRP A 317 -10.41 -37.10 -3.87
N PHE A 318 -9.62 -36.18 -4.42
CA PHE A 318 -9.76 -35.70 -5.79
C PHE A 318 -8.40 -35.23 -6.32
N LEU A 319 -8.23 -35.28 -7.64
CA LEU A 319 -7.14 -34.59 -8.34
C LEU A 319 -7.64 -33.21 -8.76
N TYR A 320 -6.83 -32.19 -8.49
CA TYR A 320 -7.18 -30.80 -8.75
C TYR A 320 -6.12 -30.12 -9.61
N THR A 321 -6.57 -29.49 -10.68
CA THR A 321 -5.71 -28.80 -11.63
C THR A 321 -5.49 -27.35 -11.21
N GLY A 322 -4.24 -26.89 -11.32
CA GLY A 322 -3.88 -25.49 -11.10
C GLY A 322 -4.58 -24.56 -12.09
N SER A 323 -4.58 -23.27 -11.75
CA SER A 323 -5.04 -22.22 -12.66
C SER A 323 -3.94 -21.78 -13.65
N GLY A 324 -4.35 -21.10 -14.72
CA GLY A 324 -3.42 -20.60 -15.75
C GLY A 324 -3.24 -21.58 -16.90
N GLY A 325 -2.15 -21.43 -17.65
CA GLY A 325 -1.89 -22.20 -18.87
C GLY A 325 -2.79 -21.85 -20.06
N ARG A 326 -3.58 -20.77 -19.95
CA ARG A 326 -4.65 -20.40 -20.88
C ARG A 326 -4.45 -18.99 -21.40
N ASP A 327 -4.64 -18.80 -22.70
CA ASP A 327 -4.76 -17.44 -23.25
C ASP A 327 -6.13 -16.85 -22.91
N LEU A 328 -6.11 -15.82 -22.05
CA LEU A 328 -7.27 -15.05 -21.62
C LEU A 328 -7.33 -13.65 -22.25
N SER A 329 -6.59 -13.43 -23.34
CA SER A 329 -6.68 -12.21 -24.15
C SER A 329 -8.13 -11.92 -24.59
N GLY A 330 -8.43 -10.65 -24.84
CA GLY A 330 -9.78 -10.23 -25.24
C GLY A 330 -10.83 -10.29 -24.12
N ASN A 331 -10.43 -10.09 -22.86
CA ASN A 331 -11.33 -10.05 -21.69
C ASN A 331 -12.06 -11.39 -21.42
N LYS A 332 -11.45 -12.51 -21.83
CA LYS A 332 -11.96 -13.85 -21.50
C LYS A 332 -11.79 -14.14 -20.01
N ARG A 333 -12.72 -14.92 -19.46
CA ARG A 333 -12.66 -15.39 -18.05
C ARG A 333 -12.15 -16.83 -17.95
N THR A 334 -12.43 -17.64 -18.97
CA THR A 334 -11.95 -19.00 -19.13
C THR A 334 -11.55 -19.23 -20.58
N ASN A 335 -10.73 -20.23 -20.81
CA ASN A 335 -10.48 -20.80 -22.12
C ASN A 335 -10.39 -22.32 -21.93
N LYS A 336 -10.95 -23.12 -22.84
CA LYS A 336 -10.88 -24.58 -22.74
C LYS A 336 -9.49 -25.08 -23.10
N GLU A 337 -8.85 -24.42 -24.07
CA GLU A 337 -7.55 -24.81 -24.58
C GLU A 337 -6.43 -24.34 -23.65
N GLN A 338 -5.56 -25.27 -23.25
CA GLN A 338 -4.28 -24.95 -22.65
C GLN A 338 -3.29 -24.58 -23.77
N SER A 339 -2.67 -23.41 -23.67
CA SER A 339 -1.76 -22.87 -24.67
C SER A 339 -0.32 -22.69 -24.19
N PHE A 340 -0.05 -22.88 -22.90
CA PHE A 340 1.30 -22.86 -22.33
C PHE A 340 1.35 -23.57 -20.96
N ASP A 341 2.56 -23.90 -20.51
CA ASP A 341 2.75 -24.59 -19.23
C ASP A 341 2.26 -23.76 -18.04
N GLN A 342 1.55 -24.41 -17.13
CA GLN A 342 1.20 -23.83 -15.84
C GLN A 342 2.44 -23.66 -14.96
N LYS A 343 2.38 -22.71 -14.04
CA LYS A 343 3.48 -22.40 -13.11
C LYS A 343 3.01 -22.43 -11.66
N PHE A 344 3.91 -22.78 -10.75
CA PHE A 344 3.72 -22.63 -9.31
C PHE A 344 3.93 -21.17 -8.89
N GLU A 345 2.97 -20.34 -9.28
CA GLU A 345 2.90 -18.92 -8.94
C GLU A 345 1.48 -18.58 -8.47
N LYS A 346 1.33 -17.43 -7.79
CA LYS A 346 0.02 -16.89 -7.37
C LYS A 346 -0.82 -17.95 -6.63
N MET A 347 -1.99 -18.32 -7.16
CA MET A 347 -2.92 -19.25 -6.51
C MET A 347 -2.40 -20.69 -6.50
N ASN A 348 -1.67 -21.10 -7.55
CA ASN A 348 -1.07 -22.43 -7.60
C ASN A 348 0.02 -22.55 -6.53
N GLU A 349 0.77 -21.47 -6.32
CA GLU A 349 1.71 -21.41 -5.19
C GLU A 349 1.00 -21.43 -3.84
N ALA A 350 -0.14 -20.76 -3.71
CA ALA A 350 -0.93 -20.78 -2.48
C ALA A 350 -1.35 -22.21 -2.09
N LEU A 351 -1.80 -23.02 -3.05
CA LEU A 351 -2.09 -24.45 -2.82
C LEU A 351 -0.84 -25.24 -2.43
N ARG A 352 0.28 -25.02 -3.15
CA ARG A 352 1.56 -25.67 -2.82
C ARG A 352 2.03 -25.33 -1.40
N VAL A 353 1.82 -24.09 -0.96
CA VAL A 353 2.12 -23.65 0.41
C VAL A 353 1.21 -24.35 1.43
N SER A 354 -0.10 -24.45 1.19
CA SER A 354 -1.00 -25.19 2.09
C SER A 354 -0.60 -26.66 2.21
N CYS A 355 -0.24 -27.31 1.09
CA CYS A 355 0.28 -28.68 1.10
C CYS A 355 1.56 -28.81 1.94
N LYS A 356 2.56 -27.96 1.70
CA LYS A 356 3.83 -27.97 2.45
C LYS A 356 3.65 -27.73 3.94
N LYS A 357 2.66 -26.95 4.35
CA LYS A 357 2.43 -26.55 5.74
C LYS A 357 1.33 -27.35 6.45
N GLY A 358 0.63 -28.24 5.74
CA GLY A 358 -0.50 -28.99 6.29
C GLY A 358 -1.71 -28.12 6.64
N TYR A 359 -1.94 -27.02 5.92
CA TYR A 359 -3.08 -26.14 6.19
C TYR A 359 -4.38 -26.72 5.62
N PRO A 360 -5.50 -26.61 6.34
CA PRO A 360 -6.79 -27.08 5.86
C PRO A 360 -7.29 -26.18 4.72
N VAL A 361 -7.88 -26.81 3.70
CA VAL A 361 -8.46 -26.14 2.53
C VAL A 361 -9.94 -26.54 2.45
N ARG A 362 -10.85 -25.55 2.51
CA ARG A 362 -12.28 -25.81 2.31
C ARG A 362 -12.55 -26.19 0.85
N VAL A 363 -13.43 -27.15 0.61
CA VAL A 363 -13.78 -27.61 -0.74
C VAL A 363 -15.25 -27.34 -1.00
N VAL A 364 -15.55 -26.63 -2.09
CA VAL A 364 -16.90 -26.43 -2.59
C VAL A 364 -17.06 -27.22 -3.88
N ARG A 365 -18.05 -28.10 -3.95
CA ARG A 365 -18.35 -28.90 -5.15
C ARG A 365 -19.57 -28.34 -5.86
N GLN A 366 -19.51 -28.26 -7.18
CA GLN A 366 -20.70 -28.03 -7.98
C GLN A 366 -21.56 -29.30 -7.96
N VAL A 367 -22.81 -29.15 -7.54
CA VAL A 367 -23.79 -30.25 -7.56
C VAL A 367 -24.34 -30.39 -8.98
N SER A 368 -24.31 -31.60 -9.52
CA SER A 368 -24.96 -31.90 -10.80
C SER A 368 -26.47 -31.96 -10.58
N SER A 369 -27.28 -31.57 -11.57
CA SER A 369 -28.75 -31.58 -11.46
C SER A 369 -29.37 -32.98 -11.26
N LEU A 370 -28.55 -34.04 -11.19
CA LEU A 370 -28.96 -35.41 -10.91
C LEU A 370 -28.86 -35.78 -9.42
N ASP A 371 -28.17 -34.96 -8.62
CA ASP A 371 -27.85 -35.22 -7.20
C ASP A 371 -28.55 -34.24 -6.22
N ALA A 372 -29.44 -33.37 -6.74
CA ALA A 372 -30.13 -32.32 -5.98
C ALA A 372 -31.56 -32.69 -5.54
#